data_AF-W1YLE7-F1
#
_entry.id   AF-W1YLE7-F1
#
_cell.length_a   1.000
_cell.length_b   1.000
_cell.length_c   1.000
_cell.angle_alpha   90.00
_cell.angle_beta   90.00
_cell.angle_gamma   90.00
#
_symmetry.space_group_name_H-M   'P 1'
#
loop_
_entity.id
_entity.type
_entity.pdbx_description
1 polymer ?
#
loop_
_entity_poly.entity_id
_entity_poly.type
_entity_poly.pdbx_seq_one_letter_code
_entity_poly.pdbx_strand_id
1 'polypeptide(L)' 'RPVWIATSTHEGEESVVIAAHQALLQQFPNLLLILVPRHPERFPDAINLVRQAGLSYITRSSGEVPSTSTQVVVGDTMG' A
#
# COMPACT_ATOMS: atom_id res chain seq x y z
N ARG A 1 -2.39 1.65 -15.89
CA ARG A 1 -1.57 0.70 -15.10
C ARG A 1 -2.51 -0.20 -14.29
N PRO A 2 -2.22 -1.51 -14.10
CA PRO A 2 -3.08 -2.37 -13.29
C PRO A 2 -3.14 -1.89 -11.84
N VAL A 3 -4.30 -2.06 -11.21
CA VAL A 3 -4.52 -1.67 -9.81
C VAL A 3 -5.19 -2.85 -9.10
N TRP A 4 -4.77 -3.11 -7.87
CA TRP A 4 -5.42 -4.06 -6.98
C TRP A 4 -5.49 -3.48 -5.58
N ILE A 5 -6.45 -3.94 -4.80
CA ILE A 5 -6.79 -3.35 -3.51
C ILE A 5 -6.84 -4.41 -2.42
N ALA A 6 -6.22 -4.08 -1.29
CA ALA A 6 -6.37 -4.80 -0.03
C ALA A 6 -6.94 -3.81 0.99
N THR A 7 -8.20 -4.01 1.34
CA THR A 7 -8.99 -3.11 2.18
C THR A 7 -9.49 -3.85 3.41
N SER A 8 -9.65 -3.14 4.53
CA SER A 8 -10.03 -3.71 5.81
C SER A 8 -9.02 -4.76 6.33
N THR A 9 -7.74 -4.54 6.04
CA THR A 9 -6.66 -5.40 6.51
C THR A 9 -6.44 -5.26 8.01
N HIS A 10 -6.11 -6.36 8.67
CA HIS A 10 -5.78 -6.47 10.09
C HIS A 10 -4.29 -6.76 10.25
N GLU A 11 -3.85 -6.65 11.50
CA GLU A 11 -2.48 -6.97 11.87
C GLU A 11 -1.98 -8.29 11.30
N GLY A 12 -0.90 -8.20 10.54
CA GLY A 12 -0.23 -9.35 9.93
C GLY A 12 -0.71 -9.64 8.51
N GLU A 13 -1.88 -9.16 8.11
CA GLU A 13 -2.36 -9.27 6.72
C GLU A 13 -1.60 -8.29 5.82
N GLU A 14 -1.22 -7.11 6.33
CA GLU A 14 -0.56 -6.08 5.52
C GLU A 14 0.81 -6.56 5.01
N SER A 15 1.57 -7.28 5.85
CA SER A 15 2.88 -7.81 5.47
C SER A 15 2.77 -8.89 4.39
N VAL A 16 1.75 -9.75 4.46
CA VAL A 16 1.46 -10.76 3.43
C VAL A 16 1.11 -10.10 2.10
N VAL A 17 0.26 -9.07 2.13
CA VAL A 17 -0.12 -8.30 0.93
C VAL A 17 1.09 -7.60 0.32
N ILE A 18 1.95 -6.98 1.13
CA ILE A 18 3.16 -6.30 0.67
C ILE A 18 4.13 -7.30 0.02
N ALA A 19 4.34 -8.47 0.62
CA ALA A 19 5.18 -9.52 0.05
C ALA A 19 4.63 -10.02 -1.30
N ALA A 20 3.31 -10.26 -1.37
CA ALA A 20 2.65 -10.61 -2.62
C ALA A 20 2.80 -9.49 -3.68
N HIS A 21 2.70 -8.23 -3.27
CA HIS A 21 2.89 -7.10 -4.17
C HIS A 21 4.30 -7.05 -4.77
N GLN A 22 5.34 -7.24 -3.95
CA GLN A 22 6.74 -7.30 -4.41
C GLN A 22 6.96 -8.41 -5.44
N ALA A 23 6.36 -9.58 -5.22
CA ALA A 23 6.41 -10.69 -6.18
C ALA A 23 5.69 -10.33 -7.49
N LEU A 24 4.49 -9.75 -7.40
CA LEU A 24 3.70 -9.34 -8.57
C LEU A 24 4.36 -8.24 -9.39
N LEU A 25 5.15 -7.36 -8.78
CA LEU A 25 5.89 -6.31 -9.48
C LEU A 25 6.92 -6.87 -10.49
N GLN A 26 7.38 -8.12 -10.31
CA GLN A 26 8.26 -8.78 -11.29
C GLN A 26 7.55 -9.07 -12.62
N GLN A 27 6.24 -9.34 -12.57
CA GLN A 27 5.42 -9.62 -13.75
C GLN A 27 4.68 -8.37 -14.25
N PHE A 28 4.32 -7.48 -13.32
CA PHE A 28 3.59 -6.24 -13.58
C PHE A 28 4.36 -5.06 -12.99
N PRO A 29 5.42 -4.55 -13.65
CA PRO A 29 6.27 -3.48 -13.10
C PRO A 29 5.53 -2.19 -12.77
N ASN A 30 4.38 -1.97 -13.42
CA ASN A 30 3.51 -0.82 -13.19
C ASN A 30 2.30 -1.16 -12.28
N LEU A 31 2.28 -2.25 -11.53
CA LEU A 31 1.16 -2.58 -10.64
C LEU A 31 1.07 -1.56 -9.49
N LEU A 32 -0.13 -1.08 -9.18
CA LEU A 32 -0.39 -0.22 -8.02
C LEU A 32 -1.18 -0.99 -6.96
N LEU A 33 -0.66 -1.07 -5.74
CA LEU A 33 -1.41 -1.53 -4.59
C LEU A 33 -2.13 -0.36 -3.90
N ILE A 34 -3.41 -0.50 -3.61
CA ILE A 34 -4.11 0.34 -2.63
C ILE A 34 -4.25 -0.49 -1.35
N LEU A 35 -3.55 -0.09 -0.28
CA LEU A 35 -3.53 -0.78 1.02
C LEU A 35 -4.27 0.06 2.06
N VAL A 36 -5.37 -0.45 2.60
CA VAL A 36 -6.21 0.25 3.58
C VAL A 36 -6.37 -0.61 4.84
N PRO A 37 -5.66 -0.29 5.94
CA PRO A 37 -5.86 -0.94 7.23
C PRO A 37 -7.26 -0.68 7.79
N ARG A 38 -7.81 -1.64 8.54
CA ARG A 38 -9.14 -1.55 9.14
C ARG A 38 -9.24 -0.48 10.23
N HIS A 39 -8.17 -0.29 10.98
CA HIS A 39 -8.17 0.56 12.17
C HIS A 39 -7.15 1.71 12.06
N PRO A 40 -7.50 2.95 12.46
CA PRO A 40 -6.60 4.12 12.37
C PRO A 40 -5.26 3.94 13.07
N GLU A 41 -5.25 3.28 14.22
CA GLU A 41 -4.03 3.00 14.99
C GLU A 41 -3.01 2.17 14.20
N ARG A 42 -3.45 1.48 13.13
CA ARG A 42 -2.60 0.67 12.25
C ARG A 42 -2.01 1.46 11.08
N PHE A 43 -2.46 2.68 10.81
CA PHE A 43 -1.94 3.46 9.68
C PHE A 43 -0.41 3.67 9.74
N PRO A 44 0.17 4.06 10.90
CA PRO A 44 1.62 4.20 11.01
C PRO A 44 2.37 2.88 10.77
N ASP A 45 1.81 1.76 11.23
CA ASP A 45 2.41 0.43 11.07
C ASP A 45 2.42 0.02 9.59
N ALA A 46 1.29 0.19 8.89
CA ALA A 46 1.20 -0.10 7.46
C ALA A 46 2.16 0.76 6.63
N ILE A 47 2.27 2.06 6.92
CA ILE A 47 3.24 2.96 6.29
C ILE A 47 4.66 2.48 6.53
N ASN A 48 4.99 2.09 7.78
CA ASN A 48 6.31 1.59 8.12
C ASN A 48 6.64 0.28 7.40
N LEU A 49 5.70 -0.65 7.27
CA LEU A 49 5.89 -1.89 6.52
C LEU A 49 6.18 -1.63 5.04
N VAL A 50 5.42 -0.75 4.41
CA VAL A 50 5.64 -0.35 3.00
C VAL A 50 7.01 0.30 2.81
N ARG A 51 7.39 1.20 3.72
CA ARG A 51 8.71 1.85 3.73
C ARG A 51 9.84 0.84 3.90
N GLN A 52 9.71 -0.10 4.84
CA GLN A 52 10.70 -1.16 5.08
C GLN A 52 10.84 -2.11 3.89
N ALA A 53 9.76 -2.35 3.16
CA ALA A 53 9.76 -3.11 1.93
C ALA A 53 10.44 -2.39 0.74
N GLY A 54 10.88 -1.14 0.92
CA GLY A 54 11.55 -0.35 -0.11
C GLY A 54 10.65 0.07 -1.27
N LEU A 55 9.32 0.03 -1.06
CA LEU A 55 8.34 0.41 -2.06
C LEU A 55 8.14 1.92 -2.03
N SER A 56 8.04 2.53 -3.20
CA SER A 56 7.59 3.93 -3.30
C SER A 56 6.11 4.01 -2.94
N TYR A 57 5.74 5.00 -2.13
CA TYR A 57 4.36 5.15 -1.70
C TYR A 57 3.96 6.59 -1.50
N ILE A 58 2.65 6.81 -1.53
CA ILE A 58 2.00 8.02 -1.01
C ILE A 58 0.92 7.60 -0.01
N THR A 59 0.44 8.55 0.77
CA THR A 59 -0.72 8.34 1.66
C THR A 59 -1.96 9.01 1.08
N ARG A 60 -3.16 8.52 1.42
CA ARG A 60 -4.41 9.17 1.00
C ARG A 60 -4.49 10.60 1.53
N SER A 61 -4.05 10.84 2.76
CA SER A 61 -4.04 12.16 3.39
C SER A 61 -3.13 13.19 2.70
N SER A 62 -2.10 12.74 1.98
CA SER A 62 -1.18 13.64 1.26
C SER A 62 -1.87 14.46 0.16
N GLY A 63 -3.00 13.98 -0.37
CA GLY A 63 -3.69 14.58 -1.51
C GLY A 63 -2.92 14.45 -2.83
N GLU A 64 -1.77 13.77 -2.83
CA GLU A 64 -0.98 13.54 -4.03
C GLU A 64 -1.68 12.56 -4.98
N VAL A 65 -1.49 12.77 -6.28
CA VAL A 65 -1.95 11.83 -7.31
C VAL A 65 -0.83 10.83 -7.60
N PRO A 66 -1.08 9.50 -7.51
CA PRO A 66 -0.06 8.50 -7.77
C PRO A 66 0.58 8.67 -9.15
N SER A 67 1.91 8.80 -9.16
CA SER A 67 2.70 8.79 -10.39
C SER A 67 2.88 7.37 -10.93
N THR A 68 3.53 7.22 -12.09
CA THR A 68 3.96 5.90 -12.60
C THR A 68 4.98 5.22 -11.69
N SER A 69 5.75 6.00 -10.92
CA SER A 69 6.74 5.46 -9.99
C SER A 69 6.15 5.08 -8.64
N THR A 70 4.92 5.49 -8.28
CA THR A 70 4.28 5.14 -7.01
C THR A 70 3.87 3.66 -7.00
N GLN A 71 4.29 2.84 -6.05
CA GLN A 71 3.94 1.41 -6.01
C GLN A 71 2.78 1.13 -5.06
N VAL A 72 2.65 1.91 -3.99
CA VAL A 72 1.58 1.74 -2.99
C VAL A 72 0.89 3.07 -2.69
N VAL A 73 -0.44 3.05 -2.56
CA VAL A 73 -1.21 4.10 -1.88
C VAL A 73 -1.68 3.53 -0.56
N VAL A 74 -1.28 4.15 0.55
CA VAL A 74 -1.76 3.77 1.88
C VAL A 74 -2.98 4.61 2.24
N GLY A 75 -4.11 3.96 2.48
CA GLY A 75 -5.30 4.60 3.02
C GLY A 75 -5.12 4.87 4.51
N ASP A 76 -4.74 6.09 4.85
CA ASP A 76 -4.43 6.55 6.22
C ASP A 76 -5.44 7.58 6.75
N THR A 77 -6.65 7.55 6.19
CA THR A 77 -7.75 8.41 6.61
C THR A 77 -8.99 7.56 6.77
N MET A 78 -9.75 7.83 7.82
CA MET A 78 -11.08 7.26 7.96
C MET A 78 -12.02 7.90 6.93
N GLY A 79 -12.99 7.10 6.48
CA GLY A 79 -14.20 7.61 5.84
C GLY A 79 -15.24 7.87 6.91
#